data_AF-A0A970YTU3-F1
#
_entry.id   AF-A0A970YTU3-F1
#
_cell.length_a   1.000
_cell.length_b   1.000
_cell.length_c   1.000
_cell.angle_alpha   90.00
_cell.angle_beta   90.00
_cell.angle_gamma   90.00
#
_symmetry.space_group_name_H-M   'P 1'
#
loop_
_entity.id
_entity.type
_entity.pdbx_description
1 polymer ?
#
loop_
_entity_poly.entity_id
_entity_poly.type
_entity_poly.pdbx_seq_one_letter_code
_entity_poly.pdbx_strand_id
1 'polypeptide(L)'
;GIFTDIDSQVTNVNASALRGHVALMTYRVADDIAESNKPDETTDPEDDSEDLAGFLADYSGRAYGIVLSTAKVLNEKGDAVDEYEFLIGDKILYLKTNGKVLTDGTDIIEQHLNSGHLYGLQLRDGVVTKFDTSDTDFSSLKPSGFEDFTDDAWAEVKSVSNHVIETDRTHNGRDVFTVLEDASIYVAVVEKGKVTDYKPGTIRDIKTGKNVRMYSVTGDDPGVVEIVLVGELSKR
;
A
#
# COMPACT_ATOMS: atom_id res chain seq x y z
N GLY A 1 7.83 -4.00 -57.26
CA GLY A 1 7.54 -5.36 -56.76
C GLY A 1 7.86 -5.38 -55.28
N ILE A 2 6.86 -5.59 -54.43
CA ILE A 2 6.57 -6.85 -53.68
C ILE A 2 7.59 -7.18 -52.57
N PHE A 3 7.03 -7.35 -51.37
CA PHE A 3 7.60 -7.39 -50.00
C PHE A 3 8.52 -8.58 -49.67
N THR A 4 9.38 -8.37 -48.67
CA THR A 4 9.83 -9.21 -47.49
C THR A 4 11.26 -8.78 -47.12
N ASP A 5 11.75 -8.71 -45.88
CA ASP A 5 11.34 -9.17 -44.55
C ASP A 5 11.99 -8.24 -43.51
N ILE A 6 11.31 -8.04 -42.38
CA ILE A 6 11.85 -7.46 -41.15
C ILE A 6 12.33 -8.64 -40.31
N ASP A 7 13.63 -8.72 -40.05
CA ASP A 7 14.20 -9.61 -39.02
C ASP A 7 15.07 -8.71 -38.13
N SER A 8 14.59 -8.20 -37.00
CA SER A 8 14.36 -8.90 -35.74
C SER A 8 15.64 -9.54 -35.20
N GLN A 9 16.35 -8.80 -34.33
CA GLN A 9 17.12 -9.31 -33.19
C GLN A 9 17.83 -8.16 -32.46
N VAL A 10 17.05 -7.35 -31.74
CA VAL A 10 17.53 -6.66 -30.55
C VAL A 10 16.45 -6.78 -29.49
N THR A 11 16.52 -7.82 -28.67
CA THR A 11 15.89 -7.79 -27.34
C THR A 11 16.85 -8.40 -26.34
N ASN A 12 17.50 -7.51 -25.62
CA ASN A 12 18.24 -7.76 -24.41
C ASN A 12 17.23 -8.22 -23.34
N VAL A 13 17.05 -9.54 -23.16
CA VAL A 13 16.04 -10.11 -22.24
C VAL A 13 16.51 -10.13 -20.78
N ASN A 14 17.25 -9.11 -20.34
CA ASN A 14 17.67 -8.94 -18.95
C ASN A 14 17.59 -7.47 -18.52
N ALA A 15 16.46 -6.82 -18.79
CA ALA A 15 16.10 -5.63 -18.05
C ALA A 15 15.70 -6.07 -16.63
N SER A 16 16.54 -5.73 -15.65
CA SER A 16 16.24 -5.87 -14.24
C SER A 16 14.85 -5.31 -13.96
N ALA A 17 13.95 -6.15 -13.44
CA ALA A 17 12.65 -5.71 -12.97
C ALA A 17 12.85 -4.57 -11.96
N LEU A 18 12.21 -3.42 -12.21
CA LEU A 18 12.21 -2.25 -11.32
C LEU A 18 11.44 -2.62 -10.05
N ARG A 19 12.04 -2.38 -8.87
CA ARG A 19 11.78 -3.13 -7.62
C ARG A 19 10.66 -2.60 -6.72
N GLY A 20 10.24 -1.34 -6.85
CA GLY A 20 9.02 -0.86 -6.18
C GLY A 20 7.76 -1.63 -6.61
N HIS A 21 7.83 -2.26 -7.79
CA HIS A 21 6.82 -3.19 -8.32
C HIS A 21 6.92 -4.63 -7.81
N VAL A 22 7.98 -5.06 -7.13
CA VAL A 22 8.05 -6.44 -6.58
C VAL A 22 7.23 -6.58 -5.29
N ALA A 23 6.87 -5.44 -4.67
CA ALA A 23 5.84 -5.36 -3.63
C ALA A 23 4.46 -4.89 -4.16
N LEU A 24 4.35 -4.42 -5.41
CA LEU A 24 3.15 -3.71 -5.91
C LEU A 24 2.62 -4.12 -7.30
N MET A 25 3.30 -4.94 -8.11
CA MET A 25 2.82 -5.29 -9.47
C MET A 25 3.24 -6.68 -9.95
N THR A 26 2.31 -7.62 -9.86
CA THR A 26 2.02 -8.52 -10.98
C THR A 26 0.85 -7.94 -11.78
N TYR A 27 1.04 -6.75 -12.38
CA TYR A 27 0.22 -6.25 -13.47
C TYR A 27 1.15 -6.03 -14.68
N ARG A 28 1.14 -6.97 -15.62
CA ARG A 28 1.51 -6.69 -17.01
C ARG A 28 0.20 -6.84 -17.78
N VAL A 29 -0.44 -5.76 -18.22
CA VAL A 29 -0.10 -5.08 -19.49
C VAL A 29 0.27 -6.09 -20.59
N ALA A 30 -0.56 -7.10 -20.76
CA ALA A 30 -0.60 -7.93 -21.96
C ALA A 30 -2.05 -8.17 -22.45
N ASP A 31 -3.06 -8.18 -21.58
CA ASP A 31 -4.45 -8.40 -22.01
C ASP A 31 -5.24 -7.10 -22.29
N ASP A 32 -5.05 -6.00 -21.56
CA ASP A 32 -5.86 -4.78 -21.75
C ASP A 32 -5.51 -3.92 -22.99
N ILE A 33 -4.37 -4.16 -23.65
CA ILE A 33 -4.07 -3.53 -24.95
C ILE A 33 -4.66 -4.36 -26.11
N ALA A 34 -5.04 -5.62 -25.86
CA ALA A 34 -5.75 -6.44 -26.85
C ALA A 34 -7.28 -6.25 -26.80
N GLU A 35 -7.85 -5.89 -25.64
CA GLU A 35 -9.30 -5.65 -25.50
C GLU A 35 -9.76 -4.23 -25.79
N SER A 36 -8.89 -3.22 -25.68
CA SER A 36 -9.21 -1.82 -26.02
C SER A 36 -9.36 -1.54 -27.53
N ASN A 37 -9.30 -2.57 -28.39
CA ASN A 37 -9.50 -2.46 -29.84
C ASN A 37 -10.67 -3.29 -30.39
N LYS A 38 -11.56 -3.84 -29.55
CA LYS A 38 -12.81 -4.45 -30.03
C LYS A 38 -13.95 -3.44 -29.97
N PRO A 39 -14.82 -3.35 -31.00
CA PRO A 39 -15.94 -2.41 -30.99
C PRO A 39 -16.94 -2.76 -29.90
N ASP A 40 -17.48 -1.73 -29.24
CA ASP A 40 -18.50 -1.79 -28.20
C ASP A 40 -19.69 -2.69 -28.59
N GLU A 41 -19.93 -3.75 -27.82
CA GLU A 41 -21.26 -4.34 -27.68
C GLU A 41 -21.77 -4.07 -26.27
N THR A 42 -22.94 -3.44 -26.22
CA THR A 42 -23.73 -3.17 -25.02
C THR A 42 -24.08 -4.47 -24.29
N THR A 43 -23.68 -4.60 -23.03
CA THR A 43 -24.25 -5.57 -22.07
C THR A 43 -24.60 -4.89 -20.76
N ASP A 44 -25.78 -5.27 -20.24
CA ASP A 44 -26.39 -4.93 -18.95
C ASP A 44 -25.41 -5.09 -17.77
N PRO A 45 -25.65 -4.42 -16.62
CA PRO A 45 -24.76 -4.49 -15.47
C PRO A 45 -24.79 -5.91 -14.90
N GLU A 46 -23.72 -6.66 -15.14
CA GLU A 46 -23.48 -7.92 -14.47
C GLU A 46 -23.25 -7.68 -12.98
N ASP A 47 -23.76 -8.64 -12.20
CA ASP A 47 -23.74 -8.72 -10.75
C ASP A 47 -22.29 -8.91 -10.29
N ASP A 48 -21.63 -7.82 -9.85
CA ASP A 48 -20.22 -7.75 -9.38
C ASP A 48 -19.99 -8.54 -8.07
N SER A 49 -20.25 -9.85 -8.09
CA SER A 49 -19.98 -10.77 -6.96
C SER A 49 -18.64 -11.50 -7.10
N GLU A 50 -17.69 -10.97 -7.87
CA GLU A 50 -16.39 -11.61 -8.11
C GLU A 50 -15.29 -11.14 -7.12
N ASP A 51 -14.99 -12.04 -6.18
CA ASP A 51 -13.71 -12.27 -5.48
C ASP A 51 -12.82 -11.07 -5.10
N LEU A 52 -13.14 -10.47 -3.94
CA LEU A 52 -12.58 -9.21 -3.42
C LEU A 52 -11.10 -9.24 -2.95
N ALA A 53 -10.34 -10.30 -3.21
CA ALA A 53 -8.89 -10.29 -2.97
C ALA A 53 -8.10 -9.60 -4.11
N GLY A 54 -8.74 -9.34 -5.27
CA GLY A 54 -8.13 -8.64 -6.38
C GLY A 54 -6.79 -9.24 -6.82
N PHE A 55 -5.79 -8.40 -7.08
CA PHE A 55 -4.44 -8.82 -7.50
C PHE A 55 -3.66 -9.61 -6.43
N LEU A 56 -4.21 -9.75 -5.21
CA LEU A 56 -3.63 -10.58 -4.16
C LEU A 56 -4.29 -11.95 -4.05
N ALA A 57 -5.28 -12.29 -4.87
CA ALA A 57 -6.08 -13.52 -4.75
C ALA A 57 -5.25 -14.82 -4.74
N ASP A 58 -4.17 -14.89 -5.52
CA ASP A 58 -3.24 -16.02 -5.58
C ASP A 58 -1.88 -15.73 -4.93
N TYR A 59 -1.75 -14.56 -4.30
CA TYR A 59 -0.48 -14.09 -3.77
C TYR A 59 -0.12 -14.77 -2.43
N SER A 60 1.14 -15.19 -2.34
CA SER A 60 1.76 -15.72 -1.12
C SER A 60 2.99 -14.88 -0.78
N GLY A 61 2.95 -14.16 0.34
CA GLY A 61 4.01 -13.21 0.71
C GLY A 61 3.56 -12.20 1.74
N ARG A 62 4.18 -11.03 1.74
CA ARG A 62 3.84 -9.95 2.68
C ARG A 62 3.31 -8.74 1.93
N ALA A 63 2.22 -8.18 2.43
CA ALA A 63 1.65 -6.93 1.94
C ALA A 63 1.67 -5.90 3.07
N TYR A 64 2.00 -4.65 2.75
CA TYR A 64 2.08 -3.55 3.71
C TYR A 64 1.17 -2.41 3.28
N GLY A 65 0.38 -1.88 4.20
CA GLY A 65 -0.69 -0.94 3.90
C GLY A 65 -1.44 -0.50 5.14
N ILE A 66 -2.70 -0.08 4.98
CA ILE A 66 -3.55 0.39 6.07
C ILE A 66 -4.80 -0.47 6.14
N VAL A 67 -5.09 -1.06 7.30
CA VAL A 67 -6.41 -1.63 7.58
C VAL A 67 -7.35 -0.50 7.97
N LEU A 68 -8.42 -0.33 7.20
CA LEU A 68 -9.43 0.71 7.40
C LEU A 68 -10.54 0.21 8.32
N SER A 69 -10.95 -1.05 8.15
CA SER A 69 -12.00 -1.68 8.94
C SER A 69 -11.90 -3.21 8.94
N THR A 70 -12.71 -3.84 9.80
CA THR A 70 -12.87 -5.30 9.86
C THR A 70 -14.35 -5.67 9.82
N ALA A 71 -14.70 -6.70 9.06
CA ALA A 71 -16.04 -7.28 9.01
C ALA A 71 -16.01 -8.80 9.26
N LYS A 72 -17.15 -9.37 9.66
CA LYS A 72 -17.35 -10.83 9.72
C LYS A 72 -18.05 -11.30 8.46
N VAL A 73 -17.44 -12.24 7.74
CA VAL A 73 -17.96 -12.82 6.50
C VAL A 73 -17.88 -14.35 6.51
N LEU A 74 -18.48 -15.02 5.53
CA LEU A 74 -18.33 -16.45 5.34
C LEU A 74 -17.22 -16.75 4.32
N ASN A 75 -16.37 -17.72 4.62
CA ASN A 75 -15.42 -18.26 3.64
C ASN A 75 -16.11 -19.27 2.69
N GLU A 76 -15.37 -19.80 1.72
CA GLU A 76 -15.88 -20.79 0.74
C GLU A 76 -16.45 -22.06 1.38
N LYS A 77 -16.04 -22.38 2.61
CA LYS A 77 -16.51 -23.55 3.38
C LYS A 77 -17.76 -23.23 4.21
N GLY A 78 -18.23 -21.98 4.20
CA GLY A 78 -19.33 -21.50 5.01
C GLY A 78 -18.95 -21.21 6.46
N ASP A 79 -17.66 -21.17 6.80
CA ASP A 79 -17.21 -20.80 8.14
C ASP A 79 -17.11 -19.28 8.27
N ALA A 80 -17.50 -18.74 9.43
CA ALA A 80 -17.33 -17.33 9.74
C ALA A 80 -15.85 -16.98 9.95
N VAL A 81 -15.35 -16.01 9.20
CA VAL A 81 -13.98 -15.47 9.28
C VAL A 81 -14.02 -13.96 9.31
N ASP A 82 -12.92 -13.35 9.77
CA ASP A 82 -12.73 -11.90 9.63
C ASP A 82 -12.28 -11.56 8.21
N GLU A 83 -12.68 -10.38 7.74
CA GLU A 83 -12.26 -9.76 6.49
C GLU A 83 -11.75 -8.35 6.78
N TYR A 84 -10.55 -8.05 6.29
CA TYR A 84 -9.95 -6.73 6.39
C TYR A 84 -10.29 -5.90 5.16
N GLU A 85 -10.81 -4.70 5.37
CA GLU A 85 -10.78 -3.64 4.35
C GLU A 85 -9.38 -3.01 4.37
N PHE A 86 -8.60 -3.27 3.32
CA PHE A 86 -7.16 -3.01 3.31
C PHE A 86 -6.77 -2.11 2.14
N LEU A 87 -6.23 -0.94 2.47
CA LEU A 87 -5.69 0.01 1.51
C LEU A 87 -4.21 -0.31 1.24
N ILE A 88 -3.90 -0.62 -0.03
CA ILE A 88 -2.56 -0.90 -0.53
C ILE A 88 -2.35 -0.26 -1.90
N GLY A 89 -1.28 0.54 -2.02
CA GLY A 89 -1.01 1.32 -3.23
C GLY A 89 -2.13 2.34 -3.48
N ASP A 90 -2.87 2.15 -4.56
CA ASP A 90 -4.02 2.96 -4.94
C ASP A 90 -5.36 2.22 -4.84
N LYS A 91 -5.37 1.01 -4.25
CA LYS A 91 -6.55 0.12 -4.20
C LYS A 91 -6.97 -0.20 -2.77
N ILE A 92 -8.27 -0.40 -2.60
CA ILE A 92 -8.86 -1.02 -1.42
C ILE A 92 -9.21 -2.46 -1.79
N LEU A 93 -8.77 -3.42 -0.97
CA LEU A 93 -9.05 -4.84 -1.12
C LEU A 93 -9.78 -5.35 0.11
N TYR A 94 -10.58 -6.41 -0.04
CA TYR A 94 -11.21 -7.07 1.09
C TYR A 94 -10.60 -8.46 1.28
N LEU A 95 -9.73 -8.57 2.28
CA LEU A 95 -8.87 -9.72 2.48
C LEU A 95 -9.37 -10.59 3.63
N LYS A 96 -9.84 -11.79 3.28
CA LYS A 96 -10.31 -12.77 4.26
C LYS A 96 -9.16 -13.38 5.05
N THR A 97 -9.38 -13.58 6.34
CA THR A 97 -8.49 -14.31 7.23
C THR A 97 -8.72 -15.82 7.17
N ASN A 98 -7.75 -16.59 7.66
CA ASN A 98 -7.89 -18.05 7.78
C ASN A 98 -8.78 -18.50 8.97
N GLY A 99 -9.47 -17.58 9.65
CA GLY A 99 -10.29 -17.84 10.84
C GLY A 99 -9.51 -18.20 12.12
N LYS A 100 -8.17 -18.18 12.09
CA LYS A 100 -7.29 -18.46 13.24
C LYS A 100 -6.53 -17.22 13.70
N VAL A 101 -6.43 -16.21 12.85
CA VAL A 101 -5.89 -14.90 13.18
C VAL A 101 -6.90 -14.17 14.07
N LEU A 102 -6.45 -13.69 15.23
CA LEU A 102 -7.25 -12.80 16.06
C LEU A 102 -7.05 -11.38 15.53
N THR A 103 -8.00 -10.87 14.76
CA THR A 103 -7.92 -9.52 14.19
C THR A 103 -8.11 -8.46 15.26
N ASP A 104 -7.49 -7.30 15.05
CA ASP A 104 -7.74 -6.13 15.89
C ASP A 104 -9.22 -5.71 15.84
N GLY A 105 -9.72 -5.25 16.98
CA GLY A 105 -11.04 -4.65 17.09
C GLY A 105 -11.06 -3.24 16.51
N THR A 106 -12.26 -2.70 16.26
CA THR A 106 -12.47 -1.36 15.70
C THR A 106 -11.75 -0.26 16.51
N ASP A 107 -11.72 -0.37 17.84
CA ASP A 107 -11.07 0.59 18.73
C ASP A 107 -9.54 0.60 18.60
N ILE A 108 -8.93 -0.56 18.31
CA ILE A 108 -7.50 -0.70 18.05
C ILE A 108 -7.18 -0.19 16.64
N ILE A 109 -8.01 -0.52 15.64
CA ILE A 109 -7.88 0.00 14.28
C ILE A 109 -7.95 1.53 14.27
N GLU A 110 -8.93 2.13 14.95
CA GLU A 110 -9.03 3.59 15.09
C GLU A 110 -7.80 4.21 15.75
N GLN A 111 -7.19 3.55 16.74
CA GLN A 111 -5.94 4.02 17.34
C GLN A 111 -4.79 3.98 16.32
N HIS A 112 -4.65 2.89 15.58
CA HIS A 112 -3.62 2.76 14.55
C HIS A 112 -3.79 3.78 13.41
N LEU A 113 -5.02 4.05 12.98
CA LEU A 113 -5.31 5.10 11.99
C LEU A 113 -4.89 6.49 12.48
N ASN A 114 -5.18 6.83 13.75
CA ASN A 114 -4.84 8.12 14.35
C ASN A 114 -3.33 8.31 14.55
N SER A 115 -2.62 7.27 14.97
CA SER A 115 -1.17 7.31 15.12
C SER A 115 -0.42 7.16 13.79
N GLY A 116 -1.15 6.78 12.72
CA GLY A 116 -0.59 6.57 11.39
C GLY A 116 0.29 5.34 11.31
N HIS A 117 -0.08 4.25 12.00
CA HIS A 117 0.62 2.98 11.90
C HIS A 117 0.23 2.21 10.63
N LEU A 118 1.19 1.45 10.12
CA LEU A 118 0.99 0.52 9.01
C LEU A 118 0.65 -0.87 9.55
N TYR A 119 -0.12 -1.61 8.75
CA TYR A 119 -0.30 -3.05 8.90
C TYR A 119 0.57 -3.79 7.89
N GLY A 120 1.18 -4.87 8.35
CA GLY A 120 1.83 -5.88 7.54
C GLY A 120 0.99 -7.14 7.61
N LEU A 121 0.62 -7.70 6.46
CA LEU A 121 -0.18 -8.92 6.34
C LEU A 121 0.70 -10.02 5.74
N GLN A 122 0.72 -11.20 6.35
CA GLN A 122 1.28 -12.42 5.75
C GLN A 122 0.16 -13.18 5.05
N LEU A 123 0.20 -13.17 3.73
CA LEU A 123 -0.73 -13.89 2.88
C LEU A 123 -0.20 -15.26 2.50
N ARG A 124 -1.12 -16.19 2.32
CA ARG A 124 -0.91 -17.46 1.63
C ARG A 124 -2.11 -17.70 0.73
N ASP A 125 -1.87 -17.68 -0.57
CA ASP A 125 -2.88 -17.85 -1.61
C ASP A 125 -4.07 -16.90 -1.38
N GLY A 126 -3.76 -15.60 -1.21
CA GLY A 126 -4.73 -14.53 -0.95
C GLY A 126 -5.38 -14.50 0.43
N VAL A 127 -5.15 -15.52 1.26
CA VAL A 127 -5.72 -15.59 2.62
C VAL A 127 -4.74 -15.02 3.65
N VAL A 128 -5.23 -14.13 4.52
CA VAL A 128 -4.44 -13.58 5.62
C VAL A 128 -4.24 -14.64 6.70
N THR A 129 -2.97 -15.00 6.94
CA THR A 129 -2.59 -16.04 7.90
C THR A 129 -1.94 -15.50 9.17
N LYS A 130 -1.47 -14.26 9.12
CA LYS A 130 -0.85 -13.52 10.22
C LYS A 130 -0.81 -12.04 9.85
N PHE A 131 -0.80 -11.16 10.85
CA PHE A 131 -0.49 -9.75 10.66
C PHE A 131 0.39 -9.24 11.80
N ASP A 132 0.92 -8.04 11.62
CA ASP A 132 1.54 -7.23 12.66
C ASP A 132 1.50 -5.76 12.24
N THR A 133 1.89 -4.84 13.12
CA THR A 133 1.85 -3.40 12.86
C THR A 133 3.20 -2.73 13.04
N SER A 134 3.34 -1.53 12.48
CA SER A 134 4.55 -0.72 12.67
C SER A 134 4.74 -0.23 14.10
N ASP A 135 3.68 -0.23 14.94
CA ASP A 135 3.74 0.06 16.38
C ASP A 135 4.67 -0.92 17.13
N THR A 136 4.73 -2.18 16.67
CA THR A 136 5.59 -3.20 17.26
C THR A 136 6.87 -3.45 16.45
N ASP A 137 7.22 -2.54 15.55
CA ASP A 137 8.27 -2.72 14.53
C ASP A 137 8.08 -4.00 13.70
N PHE A 138 6.82 -4.42 13.51
CA PHE A 138 6.47 -5.69 12.90
C PHE A 138 7.19 -6.90 13.52
N SER A 139 7.40 -6.90 14.84
CA SER A 139 8.22 -7.88 15.59
C SER A 139 7.94 -9.37 15.27
N SER A 140 6.70 -9.69 14.90
CA SER A 140 6.25 -11.03 14.57
C SER A 140 6.41 -11.36 13.07
N LEU A 141 6.43 -10.37 12.18
CA LEU A 141 6.71 -10.56 10.75
C LEU A 141 8.20 -10.45 10.44
N LYS A 142 8.95 -9.60 11.15
CA LYS A 142 10.40 -9.39 10.98
C LYS A 142 10.76 -9.08 9.51
N PRO A 143 10.31 -7.95 8.95
CA PRO A 143 10.91 -7.40 7.73
C PRO A 143 12.40 -7.14 7.95
N SER A 144 13.21 -7.34 6.89
CA SER A 144 14.66 -7.18 6.97
C SER A 144 15.14 -5.73 7.04
N GLY A 145 14.29 -4.77 6.68
CA GLY A 145 14.68 -3.37 6.60
C GLY A 145 13.52 -2.41 6.83
N PHE A 146 12.65 -2.74 7.79
CA PHE A 146 11.69 -1.76 8.26
C PHE A 146 12.39 -0.60 8.96
N GLU A 147 11.97 0.62 8.63
CA GLU A 147 12.45 1.86 9.22
C GLU A 147 11.28 2.85 9.31
N ASP A 148 11.02 3.40 10.50
CA ASP A 148 10.14 4.55 10.72
C ASP A 148 11.00 5.81 10.78
N PHE A 149 10.98 6.61 9.71
CA PHE A 149 11.76 7.85 9.60
C PHE A 149 11.20 8.99 10.43
N THR A 150 10.10 8.76 11.15
CA THR A 150 9.39 9.77 11.94
C THR A 150 9.31 9.43 13.43
N ASP A 151 10.00 8.35 13.87
CA ASP A 151 10.20 7.98 15.28
C ASP A 151 8.91 7.96 16.12
N ASP A 152 7.90 7.22 15.67
CA ASP A 152 6.59 7.09 16.31
C ASP A 152 5.83 8.42 16.56
N ALA A 153 6.11 9.45 15.77
CA ALA A 153 5.38 10.70 15.80
C ALA A 153 5.12 11.26 14.40
N TRP A 154 4.15 12.15 14.31
CA TRP A 154 3.93 12.94 13.09
C TRP A 154 4.98 14.05 12.98
N ALA A 155 5.56 14.22 11.79
CA ALA A 155 6.54 15.25 11.46
C ALA A 155 5.92 16.32 10.55
N GLU A 156 6.12 17.60 10.85
CA GLU A 156 5.65 18.69 10.01
C GLU A 156 6.58 18.88 8.81
N VAL A 157 6.02 18.89 7.61
CA VAL A 157 6.76 19.15 6.37
C VAL A 157 7.20 20.61 6.33
N LYS A 158 8.52 20.84 6.20
CA LYS A 158 9.11 22.16 5.98
C LYS A 158 9.18 22.49 4.50
N SER A 159 9.66 21.56 3.69
CA SER A 159 9.77 21.72 2.25
C SER A 159 9.58 20.40 1.52
N VAL A 160 9.17 20.48 0.26
CA VAL A 160 9.06 19.33 -0.64
C VAL A 160 9.54 19.74 -2.03
N SER A 161 10.45 18.97 -2.61
CA SER A 161 10.96 19.21 -3.95
C SER A 161 11.53 17.91 -4.53
N ASN A 162 11.15 17.55 -5.76
CA ASN A 162 11.72 16.41 -6.48
C ASN A 162 11.82 15.11 -5.65
N HIS A 163 10.70 14.67 -5.06
CA HIS A 163 10.66 13.48 -4.18
C HIS A 163 11.54 13.56 -2.93
N VAL A 164 11.97 14.75 -2.53
CA VAL A 164 12.66 14.99 -1.27
C VAL A 164 11.74 15.76 -0.35
N ILE A 165 11.58 15.26 0.88
CA ILE A 165 10.80 15.87 1.95
C ILE A 165 11.76 16.32 3.04
N GLU A 166 11.71 17.59 3.40
CA GLU A 166 12.34 18.12 4.61
C GLU A 166 11.27 18.25 5.70
N THR A 167 11.57 17.82 6.92
CA THR A 167 10.65 17.89 8.05
C THR A 167 11.21 18.67 9.23
N ASP A 168 10.35 18.97 10.20
CA ASP A 168 10.75 19.62 11.46
C ASP A 168 11.40 18.67 12.47
N ARG A 169 11.44 17.37 12.16
CA ARG A 169 12.04 16.32 12.98
C ARG A 169 13.27 15.76 12.31
N THR A 170 14.26 15.43 13.14
CA THR A 170 15.47 14.73 12.69
C THR A 170 15.37 13.25 13.06
N HIS A 171 15.62 12.36 12.10
CA HIS A 171 15.84 10.95 12.32
C HIS A 171 17.31 10.62 11.98
N ASN A 172 18.02 9.95 12.90
CA ASN A 172 19.46 9.66 12.75
C ASN A 172 20.31 10.90 12.38
N GLY A 173 19.93 12.08 12.88
CA GLY A 173 20.62 13.35 12.62
C GLY A 173 20.33 13.98 11.26
N ARG A 174 19.32 13.49 10.52
CA ARG A 174 18.87 14.02 9.22
C ARG A 174 17.41 14.42 9.29
N ASP A 175 17.07 15.54 8.68
CA ASP A 175 15.70 16.07 8.54
C ASP A 175 15.20 16.05 7.08
N VAL A 176 16.04 15.58 6.16
CA VAL A 176 15.77 15.49 4.72
C VAL A 176 15.73 14.02 4.29
N PHE A 177 14.63 13.62 3.67
CA PHE A 177 14.32 12.25 3.30
C PHE A 177 13.99 12.14 1.82
N THR A 178 14.58 11.15 1.14
CA THR A 178 14.25 10.83 -0.26
C THR A 178 13.10 9.83 -0.26
N VAL A 179 12.10 10.09 -1.08
CA VAL A 179 10.92 9.25 -1.29
C VAL A 179 11.07 8.57 -2.64
N LEU A 180 10.65 7.31 -2.74
CA LEU A 180 10.59 6.63 -4.04
C LEU A 180 9.65 7.38 -5.00
N GLU A 181 9.94 7.28 -6.30
CA GLU A 181 9.08 7.87 -7.33
C GLU A 181 7.68 7.23 -7.34
N ASP A 182 7.63 5.92 -7.07
CA ASP A 182 6.44 5.08 -6.98
C ASP A 182 6.05 4.75 -5.53
N ALA A 183 6.46 5.58 -4.56
CA ALA A 183 6.05 5.43 -3.17
C ALA A 183 4.53 5.41 -3.02
N SER A 184 4.02 4.57 -2.12
CA SER A 184 2.61 4.59 -1.75
C SER A 184 2.33 5.79 -0.85
N ILE A 185 1.41 6.65 -1.27
CA ILE A 185 1.06 7.86 -0.53
C ILE A 185 -0.41 7.78 -0.11
N TYR A 186 -0.66 7.94 1.18
CA TYR A 186 -2.00 7.86 1.76
C TYR A 186 -2.35 9.17 2.45
N VAL A 187 -3.53 9.73 2.17
CA VAL A 187 -4.01 10.97 2.77
C VAL A 187 -5.07 10.66 3.81
N ALA A 188 -4.82 11.08 5.05
CA ALA A 188 -5.74 10.91 6.15
C ALA A 188 -7.05 11.69 5.90
N VAL A 189 -8.17 11.02 6.12
CA VAL A 189 -9.49 11.63 6.24
C VAL A 189 -9.72 11.96 7.70
N VAL A 190 -9.94 13.25 7.99
CA VAL A 190 -10.07 13.76 9.35
C VAL A 190 -11.49 14.19 9.63
N GLU A 191 -12.12 13.57 10.62
CA GLU A 191 -13.42 13.96 11.14
C GLU A 191 -13.30 14.38 12.61
N LYS A 192 -13.83 15.57 12.94
CA LYS A 192 -13.82 16.12 14.31
C LYS A 192 -12.42 16.12 14.95
N GLY A 193 -11.37 16.32 14.14
CA GLY A 193 -9.98 16.38 14.59
C GLY A 193 -9.32 15.02 14.86
N LYS A 194 -9.93 13.92 14.42
CA LYS A 194 -9.35 12.57 14.47
C LYS A 194 -9.26 11.99 13.05
N VAL A 195 -8.22 11.22 12.78
CA VAL A 195 -8.15 10.43 11.56
C VAL A 195 -9.13 9.28 11.70
N THR A 196 -10.04 9.16 10.73
CA THR A 196 -11.06 8.11 10.69
C THR A 196 -10.88 7.16 9.52
N ASP A 197 -10.11 7.55 8.50
CA ASP A 197 -9.91 6.77 7.29
C ASP A 197 -8.65 7.27 6.55
N TYR A 198 -8.23 6.56 5.50
CA TYR A 198 -7.21 6.99 4.55
C TYR A 198 -7.67 6.74 3.11
N LYS A 199 -7.19 7.56 2.20
CA LYS A 199 -7.37 7.37 0.76
C LYS A 199 -6.05 7.43 0.01
N PRO A 200 -5.95 6.85 -1.19
CA PRO A 200 -4.82 7.06 -2.07
C PRO A 200 -4.54 8.55 -2.30
N GLY A 201 -3.28 8.90 -2.35
CA GLY A 201 -2.78 10.24 -2.61
C GLY A 201 -1.58 10.23 -3.55
N THR A 202 -0.95 11.39 -3.67
CA THR A 202 0.20 11.62 -4.55
C THR A 202 1.23 12.50 -3.87
N ILE A 203 2.43 12.61 -4.45
CA ILE A 203 3.49 13.50 -3.94
C ILE A 203 3.03 14.97 -3.86
N ARG A 204 1.99 15.36 -4.63
CA ARG A 204 1.41 16.70 -4.60
C ARG A 204 0.57 16.99 -3.37
N ASP A 205 0.15 15.96 -2.65
CA ASP A 205 -0.63 16.09 -1.42
C ASP A 205 0.27 16.41 -0.20
N ILE A 206 1.54 16.05 -0.30
CA ILE A 206 2.59 16.41 0.65
C ILE A 206 2.95 17.89 0.40
N LYS A 207 2.68 18.75 1.38
CA LYS A 207 2.90 20.19 1.28
C LYS A 207 3.45 20.74 2.58
N THR A 208 4.20 21.84 2.50
CA THR A 208 4.65 22.58 3.68
C THR A 208 3.51 22.85 4.65
N GLY A 209 3.75 22.57 5.93
CA GLY A 209 2.78 22.72 7.02
C GLY A 209 1.81 21.55 7.19
N LYS A 210 1.80 20.56 6.29
CA LYS A 210 1.15 19.26 6.55
C LYS A 210 2.02 18.40 7.44
N ASN A 211 1.42 17.40 8.06
CA ASN A 211 2.15 16.41 8.84
C ASN A 211 2.30 15.12 8.05
N VAL A 212 3.40 14.40 8.24
CA VAL A 212 3.66 13.10 7.61
C VAL A 212 4.11 12.04 8.61
N ARG A 213 3.84 10.79 8.28
CA ARG A 213 4.55 9.59 8.77
C ARG A 213 5.25 8.99 7.56
N MET A 214 6.49 8.53 7.72
CA MET A 214 7.33 8.05 6.61
C MET A 214 7.95 6.71 6.98
N TYR A 215 7.80 5.73 6.11
CA TYR A 215 8.25 4.36 6.36
C TYR A 215 9.01 3.78 5.18
N SER A 216 9.99 2.93 5.48
CA SER A 216 10.47 1.86 4.61
C SER A 216 10.02 0.54 5.22
N VAL A 217 9.53 -0.41 4.41
CA VAL A 217 9.07 -1.73 4.89
C VAL A 217 9.86 -2.88 4.26
N THR A 218 10.46 -2.67 3.08
CA THR A 218 11.35 -3.64 2.45
C THR A 218 12.81 -3.44 2.86
N GLY A 219 13.24 -2.17 2.92
CA GLY A 219 14.63 -1.76 3.10
C GLY A 219 15.54 -2.17 1.96
N ASP A 220 14.97 -2.38 0.76
CA ASP A 220 15.73 -2.67 -0.46
C ASP A 220 16.68 -1.52 -0.81
N ASP A 221 16.25 -0.28 -0.53
CA ASP A 221 17.03 0.95 -0.67
C ASP A 221 17.16 1.64 0.71
N PRO A 222 18.23 1.35 1.48
CA PRO A 222 18.39 1.87 2.83
C PRO A 222 18.32 3.41 2.88
N GLY A 223 17.50 3.94 3.79
CA GLY A 223 17.32 5.38 3.95
C GLY A 223 16.39 6.04 2.93
N VAL A 224 15.66 5.26 2.11
CA VAL A 224 14.66 5.75 1.16
C VAL A 224 13.25 5.40 1.65
N VAL A 225 12.33 6.36 1.56
CA VAL A 225 10.94 6.23 2.01
C VAL A 225 10.11 5.56 0.91
N GLU A 226 9.39 4.50 1.29
CA GLU A 226 8.54 3.69 0.41
C GLU A 226 7.05 4.02 0.60
N ILE A 227 6.67 4.42 1.81
CA ILE A 227 5.28 4.72 2.18
C ILE A 227 5.23 6.04 2.95
N VAL A 228 4.35 6.95 2.53
CA VAL A 228 4.11 8.23 3.20
C VAL A 228 2.63 8.35 3.56
N LEU A 229 2.33 8.60 4.83
CA LEU A 229 1.00 9.01 5.27
C LEU A 229 1.00 10.52 5.45
N VAL A 230 -0.05 11.19 5.01
CA VAL A 230 -0.20 12.64 5.05
C VAL A 230 -1.41 13.00 5.91
N GLY A 231 -1.21 13.83 6.92
CA GLY A 231 -2.25 14.22 7.89
C GLY A 231 -2.41 15.74 8.02
N GLU A 232 -3.65 16.17 8.24
CA GLU A 232 -3.99 17.52 8.69
C GLU A 232 -4.25 17.53 10.20
N LEU A 233 -3.19 17.34 10.98
CA LEU A 233 -3.30 17.45 12.43
C LEU A 233 -3.22 18.92 12.83
N SER A 234 -4.28 19.42 13.48
CA SER A 234 -4.30 20.78 14.02
C SER A 234 -3.21 20.95 15.06
N LYS A 235 -2.44 22.04 14.96
CA LYS A 235 -1.52 22.46 16.02
C LYS A 235 -2.33 22.69 17.29
N ARG A 236 -2.09 21.88 18.32
CA ARG A 236 -2.61 22.14 19.67
C ARG A 236 -1.94 23.37 20.25
#